data_AF-A0A8E4BP42-F1
#
_entry.id   AF-A0A8E4BP42-F1
#
_cell.length_a   1.000
_cell.length_b   1.000
_cell.length_c   1.000
_cell.angle_alpha   90.00
_cell.angle_beta   90.00
_cell.angle_gamma   90.00
#
_symmetry.space_group_name_H-M   'P 1'
#
loop_
_entity.id
_entity.type
_entity.pdbx_description
1 polymer ?
#
loop_
_entity_poly.entity_id
_entity_poly.type
_entity_poly.pdbx_seq_one_letter_code
_entity_poly.pdbx_strand_id
1 'polypeptide(L)'
;MHFSISCGLSFMCVTALFFLPAQGTLECADPSPSVAATGSTLIDIHLDCCHNVSMTRIREHVKACYEQKEDKFPDCKLHAYILEGNSDRLYCVDPNASWLQERLEKLKTRGINCTVL
;
A
#
# COMPACT_ATOMS: atom_id res chain seq x y z
N MET A 1 -51.48 17.30 -37.79
CA MET A 1 -50.29 17.59 -38.62
C MET A 1 -49.68 18.85 -37.99
N HIS A 2 -48.50 18.91 -37.40
CA HIS A 2 -47.19 18.32 -37.69
C HIS A 2 -46.36 18.42 -36.39
N PHE A 3 -45.55 17.40 -36.06
CA PHE A 3 -44.54 17.46 -34.99
C PHE A 3 -43.33 18.29 -35.46
N SER A 4 -42.61 18.95 -34.54
CA SER A 4 -41.16 19.12 -34.69
C SER A 4 -40.48 19.52 -33.38
N ILE A 5 -39.68 18.58 -32.88
CA ILE A 5 -38.63 18.72 -31.85
C ILE A 5 -37.44 19.44 -32.50
N SER A 6 -36.85 20.40 -31.80
CA SER A 6 -35.47 20.82 -32.09
C SER A 6 -34.71 21.01 -30.78
N CYS A 7 -33.86 20.04 -30.51
CA CYS A 7 -32.84 20.02 -29.46
C CYS A 7 -31.68 20.92 -29.88
N GLY A 8 -31.28 21.87 -29.04
CA GLY A 8 -30.20 22.80 -29.33
C GLY A 8 -29.35 23.05 -28.09
N LEU A 9 -28.50 22.08 -27.74
CA LEU A 9 -27.41 22.27 -26.78
C LEU A 9 -26.31 23.11 -27.46
N SER A 10 -26.06 24.31 -26.94
CA SER A 10 -24.87 25.10 -27.25
C SER A 10 -24.00 25.17 -25.98
N PHE A 11 -23.09 24.23 -25.82
CA PHE A 11 -22.04 24.31 -24.79
C PHE A 11 -20.87 25.14 -25.34
N MET A 12 -20.75 26.37 -24.84
CA MET A 12 -19.60 27.23 -25.08
C MET A 12 -18.37 26.67 -24.35
N CYS A 13 -17.36 26.22 -25.09
CA CYS A 13 -16.02 25.98 -24.58
C CYS A 13 -15.34 27.33 -24.28
N VAL A 14 -15.00 27.59 -23.01
CA VAL A 14 -14.03 28.63 -22.66
C VAL A 14 -12.91 27.99 -21.85
N THR A 15 -11.83 27.69 -22.55
CA THR A 15 -10.51 27.41 -21.97
C THR A 15 -9.94 28.69 -21.36
N ALA A 16 -9.76 28.70 -20.05
CA ALA A 16 -8.83 29.58 -19.37
C ALA A 16 -8.14 28.79 -18.25
N LEU A 17 -7.00 28.17 -18.58
CA LEU A 17 -5.96 27.83 -17.61
C LEU A 17 -5.56 29.11 -16.89
N PHE A 18 -5.51 29.13 -15.55
CA PHE A 18 -4.42 29.75 -14.79
C PHE A 18 -4.54 29.54 -13.26
N PHE A 19 -3.48 28.91 -12.72
CA PHE A 19 -2.82 29.13 -11.42
C PHE A 19 -3.41 28.63 -10.08
N LEU A 20 -2.76 27.53 -9.64
CA LEU A 20 -2.12 27.29 -8.33
C LEU A 20 -2.94 26.76 -7.13
N PRO A 21 -2.33 25.84 -6.34
CA PRO A 21 -2.97 25.11 -5.26
C PRO A 21 -2.93 25.92 -3.96
N ALA A 22 -4.04 25.93 -3.23
CA ALA A 22 -4.06 26.35 -1.83
C ALA A 22 -4.31 25.12 -0.95
N GLN A 23 -3.37 24.91 -0.04
CA GLN A 23 -3.26 23.80 0.88
C GLN A 23 -4.38 23.76 1.92
N GLY A 24 -4.59 22.57 2.48
CA GLY A 24 -4.87 22.44 3.90
C GLY A 24 -6.23 21.84 4.23
N THR A 25 -6.27 20.52 4.36
CA THR A 25 -7.09 19.92 5.42
C THR A 25 -6.36 18.70 5.96
N LEU A 26 -5.69 18.92 7.10
CA LEU A 26 -5.20 17.87 7.98
C LEU A 26 -6.44 17.33 8.69
N GLU A 27 -7.03 16.28 8.12
CA GLU A 27 -7.99 15.44 8.83
C GLU A 27 -7.36 14.07 9.02
N CYS A 28 -6.84 13.88 10.23
CA CYS A 28 -6.50 12.58 10.77
C CYS A 28 -7.80 11.76 10.91
N ALA A 29 -8.08 10.91 9.93
CA ALA A 29 -9.02 9.82 10.11
C ALA A 29 -8.60 8.69 9.16
N ASP A 30 -8.15 7.58 9.74
CA ASP A 30 -8.19 6.28 9.08
C ASP A 30 -9.60 6.07 8.52
N PRO A 31 -9.69 5.74 7.23
CA PRO A 31 -10.20 4.43 6.91
C PRO A 31 -9.31 3.75 5.88
N SER A 32 -8.98 2.49 6.13
CA SER A 32 -8.62 1.56 5.06
C SER A 32 -9.81 1.48 4.08
N PRO A 33 -9.58 1.69 2.77
CA PRO A 33 -10.04 0.68 1.83
C PRO A 33 -9.10 0.48 0.62
N SER A 34 -8.73 -0.79 0.43
CA SER A 34 -8.61 -1.54 -0.83
C SER A 34 -8.32 -0.83 -2.18
N VAL A 35 -7.16 -1.19 -2.74
CA VAL A 35 -6.90 -1.76 -4.09
C VAL A 35 -7.24 -0.91 -5.34
N ALA A 36 -6.17 -0.52 -6.05
CA ALA A 36 -6.17 -0.38 -7.50
C ALA A 36 -4.86 -0.96 -8.07
N ALA A 37 -4.90 -2.23 -8.48
CA ALA A 37 -3.79 -2.99 -9.04
C ALA A 37 -3.60 -2.71 -10.54
N THR A 38 -2.36 -2.56 -11.01
CA THR A 38 -2.02 -2.88 -12.39
C THR A 38 -0.56 -3.35 -12.54
N GLY A 39 -0.38 -4.68 -12.58
CA GLY A 39 0.58 -5.37 -13.46
C GLY A 39 1.97 -5.75 -12.94
N SER A 40 2.17 -7.02 -12.55
CA SER A 40 3.26 -7.88 -13.07
C SER A 40 3.20 -9.32 -12.54
N THR A 41 3.29 -10.27 -13.46
CA THR A 41 3.13 -11.71 -13.22
C THR A 41 4.43 -12.36 -12.69
N LEU A 42 4.58 -12.44 -11.37
CA LEU A 42 5.45 -13.40 -10.66
C LEU A 42 4.82 -13.70 -9.30
N ILE A 43 3.98 -14.75 -9.22
CA ILE A 43 3.17 -15.10 -8.04
C ILE A 43 2.49 -13.84 -7.47
N ASP A 44 1.31 -13.51 -8.00
CA ASP A 44 0.49 -12.34 -7.66
C ASP A 44 -0.01 -12.42 -6.20
N ILE A 45 0.93 -12.38 -5.25
CA ILE A 45 0.68 -11.88 -3.90
C ILE A 45 0.74 -10.37 -4.10
N HIS A 46 -0.41 -9.77 -4.39
CA HIS A 46 -0.59 -8.33 -4.35
C HIS A 46 -0.46 -7.87 -2.90
N LEU A 47 0.77 -7.91 -2.38
CA LEU A 47 1.11 -7.36 -1.10
C LEU A 47 1.29 -5.87 -1.32
N ASP A 48 0.32 -5.09 -0.87
CA ASP A 48 0.42 -3.65 -0.87
C ASP A 48 1.72 -3.24 -0.16
N CYS A 49 2.42 -2.27 -0.74
CA CYS A 49 3.69 -1.82 -0.19
C CYS A 49 3.54 -1.20 1.19
N CYS A 50 4.53 -1.40 2.03
CA CYS A 50 4.62 -0.69 3.29
C CYS A 50 4.99 0.77 3.03
N HIS A 51 4.03 1.67 3.25
CA HIS A 51 4.25 3.12 3.24
C HIS A 51 4.59 3.68 4.63
N ASN A 52 4.35 2.89 5.68
CA ASN A 52 4.73 3.19 7.05
C ASN A 52 5.17 1.91 7.76
N VAL A 53 6.00 2.04 8.80
CA VAL A 53 6.52 0.94 9.60
C VAL A 53 6.21 1.15 11.07
N SER A 54 6.01 0.03 11.78
CA SER A 54 5.80 0.03 13.23
C SER A 54 7.01 -0.54 13.95
N MET A 55 7.39 0.09 15.07
CA MET A 55 8.34 -0.49 16.03
C MET A 55 7.68 -1.43 17.03
N THR A 56 6.34 -1.53 17.03
CA THR A 56 5.58 -2.30 18.02
C THR A 56 5.78 -3.80 17.85
N ARG A 57 6.04 -4.50 18.96
CA ARG A 57 6.20 -5.96 18.95
C ARG A 57 4.91 -6.67 18.58
N ILE A 58 4.96 -7.48 17.52
CA ILE A 58 3.86 -8.34 17.10
C ILE A 58 3.84 -9.62 17.94
N ARG A 59 2.76 -9.81 18.69
CA ARG A 59 2.56 -11.00 19.55
C ARG A 59 1.97 -12.18 18.80
N GLU A 60 1.28 -11.92 17.70
CA GLU A 60 0.64 -12.93 16.88
C GLU A 60 1.65 -13.94 16.31
N HIS A 61 1.20 -15.16 16.07
CA HIS A 61 1.98 -16.14 15.31
C HIS A 61 2.06 -15.72 13.85
N VAL A 62 3.28 -15.75 13.32
CA VAL A 62 3.56 -15.39 11.93
C VAL A 62 3.63 -16.68 11.13
N LYS A 63 2.92 -16.73 9.99
CA LYS A 63 2.94 -17.86 9.05
C LYS A 63 3.80 -17.58 7.81
N ALA A 64 3.96 -16.31 7.42
CA ALA A 64 4.85 -15.91 6.33
C ALA A 64 5.61 -14.62 6.65
N CYS A 65 6.76 -14.44 6.01
CA CYS A 65 7.59 -13.25 6.16
C CYS A 65 8.07 -12.78 4.79
N TYR A 66 8.13 -11.47 4.62
CA TYR A 66 8.65 -10.82 3.43
C TYR A 66 9.56 -9.65 3.80
N GLU A 67 10.50 -9.32 2.91
CA GLU A 67 11.35 -8.14 3.02
C GLU A 67 11.10 -7.23 1.82
N GLN A 68 10.68 -5.99 2.09
CA GLN A 68 10.56 -4.93 1.10
C GLN A 68 11.84 -4.10 1.13
N LYS A 69 12.61 -4.10 0.04
CA LYS A 69 13.82 -3.28 -0.09
C LYS A 69 13.52 -1.97 -0.82
N GLU A 70 14.23 -0.90 -0.43
CA GLU A 70 14.04 0.46 -0.95
C GLU A 70 14.32 0.60 -2.45
N ASP A 71 15.18 -0.27 -2.98
CA ASP A 71 15.71 -0.26 -4.34
C ASP A 71 15.00 -1.23 -5.28
N LYS A 72 14.19 -2.16 -4.75
CA LYS A 72 13.52 -3.22 -5.53
C LYS A 72 12.35 -2.71 -6.36
N PHE A 73 11.58 -1.74 -5.87
CA PHE A 73 10.40 -1.22 -6.55
C PHE A 73 10.41 0.31 -6.65
N PRO A 74 9.93 0.89 -7.78
CA PRO A 74 9.85 2.35 -7.94
C PRO A 74 9.03 3.03 -6.85
N ASP A 75 7.89 2.45 -6.46
CA ASP A 75 6.92 3.09 -5.57
C ASP A 75 7.08 2.68 -4.09
N CYS A 76 7.98 1.73 -3.80
CA CYS A 76 8.15 1.12 -2.47
C CYS A 76 9.54 1.38 -1.94
N LYS A 77 9.79 2.65 -1.61
CA LYS A 77 11.10 3.17 -1.18
C LYS A 77 11.42 2.96 0.29
N LEU A 78 10.51 2.39 1.06
CA LEU A 78 10.69 2.17 2.49
C LEU A 78 11.23 0.77 2.75
N HIS A 79 12.35 0.64 3.47
CA HIS A 79 12.81 -0.67 3.93
C HIS A 79 11.88 -1.17 5.05
N ALA A 80 11.25 -2.32 4.83
CA ALA A 80 10.33 -2.89 5.81
C ALA A 80 10.36 -4.41 5.79
N TYR A 81 10.08 -5.00 6.95
CA TYR A 81 9.73 -6.42 7.05
C TYR A 81 8.22 -6.55 7.14
N ILE A 82 7.65 -7.41 6.31
CA ILE A 82 6.20 -7.66 6.26
C ILE A 82 5.96 -9.03 6.88
N LEU A 83 5.33 -9.05 8.06
CA LEU A 83 4.97 -10.28 8.75
C LEU A 83 3.49 -10.57 8.51
N GLU A 84 3.18 -11.73 7.97
CA GLU A 84 1.79 -12.20 7.82
C GLU A 84 1.42 -13.06 9.02
N GLY A 85 0.47 -12.58 9.80
CA GLY A 85 -0.10 -13.29 10.94
C GLY A 85 -0.98 -14.48 10.52
N ASN A 86 -1.27 -15.38 11.45
CA ASN A 86 -2.23 -16.46 11.22
C ASN A 86 -3.66 -15.97 10.95
N SER A 87 -3.98 -14.73 11.31
CA SER A 87 -5.24 -14.04 10.97
C SER A 87 -5.24 -13.37 9.60
N ASP A 88 -4.23 -13.66 8.76
CA ASP A 88 -4.00 -13.05 7.44
C ASP A 88 -3.73 -11.54 7.50
N ARG A 89 -3.49 -11.00 8.72
CA ARG A 89 -3.10 -9.61 8.93
C ARG A 89 -1.64 -9.40 8.58
N LEU A 90 -1.38 -8.35 7.82
CA LEU A 90 -0.03 -7.90 7.47
C LEU A 90 0.47 -6.85 8.43
N TYR A 91 1.73 -7.01 8.86
CA TYR A 91 2.41 -6.09 9.75
C TYR A 91 3.67 -5.56 9.08
N CYS A 92 3.69 -4.27 8.76
CA CYS A 92 4.89 -3.55 8.34
C CYS A 92 5.74 -3.21 9.56
N VAL A 93 6.92 -3.81 9.67
CA VAL A 93 7.82 -3.68 10.81
C VAL A 93 9.07 -2.92 10.40
N ASP A 94 9.47 -1.97 11.24
CA ASP A 94 10.69 -1.18 11.08
C ASP A 94 11.91 -2.10 11.23
N PRO A 95 12.86 -2.10 10.28
CA PRO A 95 14.11 -2.87 10.38
C PRO A 95 14.92 -2.59 11.66
N ASN A 96 14.76 -1.40 12.25
CA ASN A 96 15.44 -0.97 13.46
C ASN A 96 14.71 -1.36 14.75
N ALA A 97 13.58 -2.04 14.67
CA ALA A 97 12.89 -2.53 15.85
C ALA A 97 13.77 -3.53 16.61
N SER A 98 14.14 -3.21 17.86
CA SER A 98 15.13 -3.98 18.65
C SER A 98 14.77 -5.45 18.86
N TRP A 99 13.49 -5.80 18.75
CA TRP A 99 12.99 -7.18 18.90
C TRP A 99 12.96 -7.97 17.58
N LEU A 100 13.09 -7.30 16.44
CA LEU A 100 12.84 -7.90 15.14
C LEU A 100 13.87 -8.97 14.82
N GLN A 101 15.16 -8.70 15.00
CA GLN A 101 16.22 -9.65 14.63
C GLN A 101 16.07 -10.99 15.36
N GLU A 102 15.88 -10.96 16.68
CA GLU A 102 15.63 -12.17 17.48
C GLU A 102 14.35 -12.89 17.03
N ARG A 103 13.31 -12.13 16.62
CA ARG A 103 12.09 -12.71 16.09
C ARG A 103 12.30 -13.40 14.75
N LEU A 104 13.05 -12.80 13.82
CA LEU A 104 13.37 -13.37 12.52
C LEU A 104 14.16 -14.67 12.66
N GLU A 105 15.12 -14.72 13.58
CA GLU A 105 15.86 -15.95 13.90
C GLU A 105 14.93 -17.06 14.41
N LYS A 106 13.99 -16.74 15.30
CA LYS A 106 12.96 -17.69 15.77
C LYS A 106 12.00 -18.14 14.67
N LEU A 107 11.74 -17.32 13.66
CA LEU A 107 10.95 -17.72 12.51
C LEU A 107 11.74 -18.68 11.61
N LYS A 108 13.02 -18.40 11.39
CA LYS A 108 13.92 -19.27 10.62
C LYS A 108 14.05 -20.66 11.22
N THR A 109 14.15 -20.79 12.55
CA THR A 109 14.17 -22.11 13.22
C THR A 109 12.87 -22.90 13.09
N ARG A 110 11.76 -22.23 12.76
CA ARG A 110 10.46 -22.83 12.46
C ARG A 110 10.25 -23.10 10.96
N GLY A 111 11.27 -22.84 10.13
CA GLY A 111 11.20 -23.00 8.68
C GLY A 111 10.57 -21.83 7.93
N ILE A 112 10.33 -20.69 8.60
CA ILE A 112 9.77 -19.49 7.98
C ILE A 112 10.93 -18.53 7.67
N ASN A 113 11.27 -18.43 6.38
CA ASN A 113 12.29 -17.49 5.89
C ASN A 113 11.61 -16.30 5.22
N CYS A 114 12.18 -15.10 5.39
CA CYS A 114 11.66 -13.91 4.73
C CYS A 114 12.02 -13.92 3.25
N THR A 115 11.01 -13.76 2.40
CA THR A 115 11.20 -13.68 0.94
C THR A 115 11.35 -12.21 0.54
N VAL A 116 12.36 -11.87 -0.24
CA VAL A 116 12.52 -10.50 -0.76
C VAL A 116 11.49 -10.28 -1.85
N LEU A 117 10.62 -9.27 -1.67
CA LEU A 117 9.69 -8.81 -2.70
C LEU A 117 10.46 -8.18 -3.84
#